data_AF-A0A7C5XXH0-F1
#
_entry.id   AF-A0A7C5XXH0-F1
#
_cell.length_a   1.000
_cell.length_b   1.000
_cell.length_c   1.000
_cell.angle_alpha   90.00
_cell.angle_beta   90.00
_cell.angle_gamma   90.00
#
_symmetry.space_group_name_H-M   'P 1'
#
loop_
_entity.id
_entity.type
_entity.pdbx_description
1 polymer ?
#
loop_
_entity_poly.entity_id
_entity_poly.type
_entity_poly.pdbx_seq_one_letter_code
_entity_poly.pdbx_strand_id
1 'polypeptide(L)'
;TRLEVGPEEVERLLGKPRYRRQTAEERAEVGAAVGLAWTEVGGEILTTEASLMRGSGKVTLTGQLGDVMQESARAALTFVRSRAEQLGIDPEVFGNIDVHVHVPEGAIPKDGPSAGITMASALVSAFSGRPVRADLAMTGEITLRGRVLPVGGIKEKVLAAFRAGIREVILPEENEKDLEEIPAEVADVMRFTLVKHMDQVLEVALLEAGAPPLAPAAAEDEGARQRSMPH
;
A
#
# COMPACT_ATOMS: atom_id res chain seq x y z
N THR A 1 -23.01 43.93 -16.39
CA THR A 1 -23.01 43.60 -14.95
C THR A 1 -22.04 42.45 -14.75
N ARG A 2 -20.98 42.63 -13.94
CA ARG A 2 -20.01 41.57 -13.65
C ARG A 2 -20.62 40.71 -12.53
N LEU A 3 -20.85 39.44 -12.79
CA LEU A 3 -21.34 38.49 -11.79
C LEU A 3 -20.12 37.86 -11.13
N GLU A 4 -19.94 38.07 -9.83
CA GLU A 4 -18.95 37.34 -9.06
C GLU A 4 -19.58 36.02 -8.60
N VAL A 5 -18.98 34.92 -9.03
CA VAL A 5 -19.43 33.57 -8.71
C VAL A 5 -18.47 33.00 -7.67
N GLY A 6 -18.92 32.93 -6.42
CA GLY A 6 -18.19 32.32 -5.31
C GLY A 6 -18.52 30.83 -5.12
N PRO A 7 -17.85 30.13 -4.17
CA PRO A 7 -18.04 28.69 -3.94
C PRO A 7 -19.50 28.28 -3.67
N GLU A 8 -20.25 29.09 -2.92
CA GLU A 8 -21.66 28.84 -2.60
C GLU A 8 -22.56 28.98 -3.84
N GLU A 9 -22.28 29.97 -4.69
CA GLU A 9 -22.95 30.17 -5.97
C GLU A 9 -22.71 29.00 -6.93
N VAL A 10 -21.51 28.40 -6.91
CA VAL A 10 -21.15 27.23 -7.73
C VAL A 10 -22.00 26.02 -7.35
N GLU A 11 -22.15 25.70 -6.05
CA GLU A 11 -23.00 24.59 -5.61
C GLU A 11 -24.48 24.85 -5.91
N ARG A 12 -24.95 26.11 -5.79
CA ARG A 12 -26.31 26.47 -6.18
C ARG A 12 -26.57 26.29 -7.69
N LEU A 13 -25.59 26.58 -8.54
CA LEU A 13 -25.73 26.53 -10.00
C LEU A 13 -25.47 25.13 -10.58
N LEU A 14 -24.53 24.37 -10.02
CA LEU A 14 -24.12 23.04 -10.52
C LEU A 14 -24.70 21.87 -9.72
N GLY A 15 -25.32 22.15 -8.57
CA GLY A 15 -25.78 21.16 -7.61
C GLY A 15 -24.64 20.60 -6.75
N LYS A 16 -24.96 19.57 -5.94
CA LYS A 16 -24.00 18.91 -5.04
C LYS A 16 -22.76 18.42 -5.80
N PRO A 17 -21.56 18.45 -5.19
CA PRO A 17 -20.34 17.94 -5.82
C PRO A 17 -20.53 16.50 -6.34
N ARG A 18 -20.36 16.32 -7.65
CA ARG A 18 -20.47 15.00 -8.29
C ARG A 18 -19.28 14.08 -7.99
N TYR A 19 -18.14 14.67 -7.62
CA TYR A 19 -16.90 13.96 -7.32
C TYR A 19 -16.40 14.36 -5.94
N ARG A 20 -16.09 13.36 -5.09
CA ARG A 20 -15.36 13.57 -3.84
C ARG A 20 -13.87 13.58 -4.17
N ARG A 21 -13.12 14.57 -3.69
CA ARG A 21 -11.66 14.55 -3.82
C ARG A 21 -11.13 13.36 -3.02
N GLN A 22 -10.31 12.52 -3.64
CA GLN A 22 -9.48 11.55 -2.91
C GLN A 22 -8.50 12.35 -2.06
N THR A 23 -8.67 12.30 -0.75
CA THR A 23 -7.74 12.87 0.23
C THR A 23 -6.86 11.76 0.76
N ALA A 24 -5.59 12.07 1.03
CA ALA A 24 -4.71 11.14 1.75
C ALA A 24 -5.35 10.69 3.07
N GLU A 25 -5.01 9.48 3.51
CA GLU A 25 -5.42 9.03 4.83
C GLU A 25 -4.81 9.92 5.92
N GLU A 26 -5.58 10.20 6.97
CA GLU A 26 -5.17 11.14 8.01
C GLU A 26 -4.19 10.52 9.01
N ARG A 27 -4.06 9.19 9.05
CA ARG A 27 -3.31 8.46 10.07
C ARG A 27 -2.58 7.27 9.48
N ALA A 28 -1.38 7.01 10.02
CA ALA A 28 -0.65 5.79 9.76
C ALA A 28 -1.40 4.59 10.33
N GLU A 29 -1.56 3.54 9.53
CA GLU A 29 -2.27 2.31 9.91
C GLU A 29 -1.42 1.08 9.64
N VAL A 30 -1.68 0.02 10.41
CA VAL A 30 -1.06 -1.29 10.20
C VAL A 30 -1.79 -1.99 9.07
N GLY A 31 -1.04 -2.47 8.09
CA GLY A 31 -1.59 -3.21 6.96
C GLY A 31 -2.16 -2.33 5.85
N ALA A 32 -2.05 -1.00 5.92
CA ALA A 32 -2.50 -0.10 4.85
C ALA A 32 -1.32 0.66 4.25
N ALA A 33 -1.23 0.75 2.92
CA ALA A 33 -0.19 1.52 2.24
C ALA A 33 -0.76 2.30 1.06
N VAL A 34 -0.30 3.53 0.88
CA VAL A 34 -0.75 4.42 -0.19
C VAL A 34 0.10 4.25 -1.44
N GLY A 35 -0.53 3.82 -2.53
CA GLY A 35 0.04 3.65 -3.85
C GLY A 35 -0.44 4.68 -4.87
N LEU A 36 0.27 4.78 -6.00
CA LEU A 36 -0.11 5.62 -7.12
C LEU A 36 -0.42 4.76 -8.35
N ALA A 37 -1.59 4.97 -8.94
CA ALA A 37 -1.99 4.34 -10.19
C ALA A 37 -2.14 5.35 -11.32
N TRP A 38 -2.11 4.81 -12.53
CA TRP A 38 -2.39 5.53 -13.74
C TRP A 38 -3.58 4.88 -14.43
N THR A 39 -4.57 5.69 -14.77
CA THR A 39 -5.76 5.29 -15.53
C THR A 39 -5.83 6.10 -16.82
N GLU A 40 -6.70 5.70 -17.75
CA GLU A 40 -6.94 6.45 -19.00
C GLU A 40 -7.40 7.89 -18.76
N VAL A 41 -8.00 8.18 -17.60
CA VAL A 41 -8.48 9.53 -17.23
C VAL A 41 -7.48 10.31 -16.37
N GLY A 42 -6.31 9.73 -16.06
CA GLY A 42 -5.23 10.36 -15.33
C GLY A 42 -4.73 9.55 -14.13
N GLY A 43 -3.84 10.15 -13.35
CA GLY A 43 -3.30 9.55 -12.13
C GLY A 43 -4.28 9.60 -10.96
N GLU A 44 -4.28 8.54 -10.16
CA GLU A 44 -5.11 8.37 -8.96
C GLU A 44 -4.30 7.81 -7.78
N ILE A 45 -4.84 7.99 -6.57
CA ILE A 45 -4.28 7.38 -5.36
C ILE A 45 -5.09 6.15 -5.01
N LEU A 46 -4.38 5.08 -4.68
CA LEU A 46 -4.99 3.82 -4.27
C LEU A 46 -4.41 3.39 -2.92
N THR A 47 -5.27 3.20 -1.92
CA THR A 47 -4.86 2.48 -0.70
C THR A 47 -4.86 0.98 -1.00
N THR A 48 -3.77 0.29 -0.65
CA THR A 48 -3.74 -1.16 -0.56
C THR A 48 -3.86 -1.57 0.90
N GLU A 49 -4.84 -2.40 1.20
CA GLU A 49 -5.10 -2.95 2.54
C GLU A 49 -4.69 -4.42 2.57
N ALA A 50 -4.06 -4.85 3.64
CA ALA A 50 -3.65 -6.21 3.92
C ALA A 50 -4.13 -6.60 5.32
N SER A 51 -4.94 -7.64 5.40
CA SER A 51 -5.45 -8.19 6.66
C SER A 51 -5.01 -9.64 6.85
N LEU A 52 -4.73 -9.98 8.11
CA LEU A 52 -4.26 -11.30 8.53
C LEU A 52 -5.33 -11.96 9.40
N MET A 53 -5.64 -13.22 9.09
CA MET A 53 -6.65 -14.01 9.81
C MET A 53 -6.08 -15.39 10.11
N ARG A 54 -6.47 -16.02 11.22
CA ARG A 54 -6.13 -17.44 11.44
C ARG A 54 -6.73 -18.29 10.33
N GLY A 55 -5.91 -19.18 9.77
CA GLY A 55 -6.30 -19.96 8.61
C GLY A 55 -5.27 -21.02 8.24
N SER A 56 -5.16 -21.32 6.95
CA SER A 56 -4.35 -22.41 6.42
C SER A 56 -3.34 -21.92 5.36
N GLY A 57 -2.97 -20.64 5.38
CA GLY A 57 -2.04 -20.06 4.41
C GLY A 57 -2.68 -19.61 3.10
N LYS A 58 -4.00 -19.41 3.04
CA LYS A 58 -4.71 -18.98 1.83
C LYS A 58 -4.45 -17.51 1.54
N VAL A 59 -4.44 -17.16 0.26
CA VAL A 59 -4.29 -15.77 -0.21
C VAL A 59 -5.55 -15.37 -0.96
N THR A 60 -6.24 -14.36 -0.44
CA THR A 60 -7.42 -13.76 -1.06
C THR A 60 -7.05 -12.40 -1.62
N LEU A 61 -7.37 -12.15 -2.89
CA LEU A 61 -7.11 -10.89 -3.58
C LEU A 61 -8.45 -10.32 -4.07
N THR A 62 -8.81 -9.10 -3.64
CA THR A 62 -10.07 -8.44 -4.04
C THR A 62 -9.84 -6.99 -4.44
N GLY A 63 -10.84 -6.37 -5.08
CA GLY A 63 -10.74 -4.98 -5.58
C GLY A 63 -10.75 -4.84 -7.10
N GLN A 64 -11.23 -5.88 -7.81
CA GLN A 64 -11.16 -6.00 -9.28
C GLN A 64 -9.74 -5.90 -9.82
N LEU A 65 -8.84 -6.73 -9.26
CA LEU A 65 -7.45 -6.80 -9.71
C LEU A 65 -7.36 -7.65 -10.99
N GLY A 66 -6.78 -7.09 -12.04
CA GLY A 66 -6.41 -7.83 -13.25
C GLY A 66 -5.26 -8.81 -12.98
N ASP A 67 -4.95 -9.63 -13.98
CA ASP A 67 -4.01 -10.74 -13.82
C ASP A 67 -2.59 -10.27 -13.47
N VAL A 68 -2.13 -9.16 -14.06
CA VAL A 68 -0.78 -8.61 -13.79
C VAL A 68 -0.67 -8.09 -12.37
N MET A 69 -1.72 -7.40 -11.90
CA MET A 69 -1.76 -6.90 -10.53
C MET A 69 -1.88 -8.03 -9.50
N GLN A 70 -2.61 -9.11 -9.82
CA GLN A 70 -2.64 -10.31 -8.97
C GLN A 70 -1.28 -11.02 -8.90
N GLU A 71 -0.56 -11.13 -10.02
CA GLU A 71 0.82 -11.65 -10.03
C GLU A 71 1.76 -10.76 -9.18
N SER A 72 1.58 -9.44 -9.24
CA SER A 72 2.34 -8.50 -8.42
C SER A 72 2.09 -8.71 -6.92
N ALA A 73 0.85 -8.98 -6.52
CA ALA A 73 0.51 -9.30 -5.13
C ALA A 73 1.18 -10.62 -4.67
N ARG A 74 1.21 -11.63 -5.54
CA ARG A 74 1.88 -12.91 -5.27
C ARG A 74 3.40 -12.75 -5.19
N ALA A 75 3.98 -11.92 -6.04
CA ALA A 75 5.41 -11.60 -6.01
C ALA A 75 5.79 -10.85 -4.73
N ALA A 76 4.98 -9.86 -4.33
CA ALA A 76 5.14 -9.14 -3.07
C ALA A 76 5.08 -10.09 -1.86
N LEU A 77 4.07 -10.96 -1.79
CA LEU A 77 3.97 -11.95 -0.71
C LEU A 77 5.16 -12.92 -0.71
N THR A 78 5.62 -13.35 -1.87
CA THR A 78 6.79 -14.22 -1.99
C THR A 78 8.05 -13.54 -1.46
N PHE A 79 8.26 -12.26 -1.79
CA PHE A 79 9.34 -11.46 -1.21
C PHE A 79 9.26 -11.43 0.32
N VAL A 80 8.09 -11.11 0.90
CA VAL A 80 7.89 -11.07 2.36
C VAL A 80 8.21 -12.42 3.00
N ARG A 81 7.72 -13.52 2.43
CA ARG A 81 7.98 -14.89 2.92
C ARG A 81 9.46 -15.25 2.85
N SER A 82 10.11 -14.99 1.72
CA SER A 82 11.52 -15.34 1.50
C SER A 82 12.49 -14.59 2.41
N ARG A 83 12.07 -13.46 3.00
CA ARG A 83 12.90 -12.63 3.88
C ARG A 83 12.29 -12.40 5.26
N ALA A 84 11.39 -13.29 5.68
CA ALA A 84 10.64 -13.15 6.93
C ALA A 84 11.54 -12.83 8.14
N GLU A 85 12.62 -13.60 8.34
CA GLU A 85 13.56 -13.39 9.44
C GLU A 85 14.20 -11.99 9.43
N GLN A 86 14.63 -11.52 8.24
CA GLN A 86 15.25 -10.20 8.06
C GLN A 86 14.25 -9.06 8.32
N LEU A 87 12.97 -9.33 8.13
CA LEU A 87 11.87 -8.39 8.36
C LEU A 87 11.31 -8.47 9.78
N GLY A 88 11.87 -9.33 10.65
CA GLY A 88 11.38 -9.54 12.01
C GLY A 88 10.04 -10.29 12.08
N ILE A 89 9.72 -11.10 11.06
CA ILE A 89 8.51 -11.89 10.95
C ILE A 89 8.86 -13.36 11.21
N ASP A 90 8.11 -14.01 12.11
CA ASP A 90 8.26 -15.45 12.37
C ASP A 90 7.85 -16.27 11.11
N PRO A 91 8.75 -17.05 10.49
CA PRO A 91 8.45 -17.83 9.29
C PRO A 91 7.32 -18.86 9.47
N GLU A 92 7.07 -19.33 10.70
CA GLU A 92 6.06 -20.37 10.96
C GLU A 92 4.62 -19.84 10.84
N VAL A 93 4.44 -18.51 10.81
CA VAL A 93 3.09 -17.91 10.76
C VAL A 93 2.42 -18.07 9.39
N PHE A 94 3.20 -18.15 8.29
CA PHE A 94 2.64 -18.14 6.93
C PHE A 94 1.81 -19.39 6.60
N GLY A 95 2.04 -20.51 7.27
CA GLY A 95 1.22 -21.72 7.10
C GLY A 95 -0.12 -21.67 7.85
N ASN A 96 -0.21 -20.81 8.87
CA ASN A 96 -1.31 -20.77 9.83
C ASN A 96 -2.16 -19.49 9.74
N ILE A 97 -1.81 -18.59 8.82
CA ILE A 97 -2.46 -17.30 8.61
C ILE A 97 -2.92 -17.20 7.16
N ASP A 98 -4.21 -16.92 6.98
CA ASP A 98 -4.76 -16.48 5.71
C ASP A 98 -4.49 -14.98 5.53
N VAL A 99 -4.11 -14.60 4.31
CA VAL A 99 -3.82 -13.23 3.91
C VAL A 99 -4.94 -12.75 3.00
N HIS A 100 -5.47 -11.56 3.26
CA HIS A 100 -6.38 -10.88 2.36
C HIS A 100 -5.81 -9.53 1.96
N VAL A 101 -5.48 -9.37 0.67
CA VAL A 101 -5.13 -8.08 0.07
C VAL A 101 -6.35 -7.50 -0.65
N HIS A 102 -6.73 -6.28 -0.28
CA HIS A 102 -7.83 -5.54 -0.88
C HIS A 102 -7.33 -4.20 -1.42
N VAL A 103 -7.76 -3.83 -2.63
CA VAL A 103 -7.55 -2.49 -3.17
C VAL A 103 -8.91 -1.86 -3.47
N PRO A 104 -9.39 -0.92 -2.63
CA PRO A 104 -10.74 -0.35 -2.73
C PRO A 104 -11.08 0.36 -4.03
N GLU A 105 -12.37 0.73 -4.08
CA GLU A 105 -13.20 0.92 -5.27
C GLU A 105 -13.32 -0.34 -6.13
N GLY A 106 -13.90 -1.40 -5.57
CA GLY A 106 -14.09 -2.68 -6.25
C GLY A 106 -15.05 -2.67 -7.44
N ALA A 107 -15.45 -1.51 -7.96
CA ALA A 107 -16.22 -1.36 -9.20
C ALA A 107 -15.32 -1.02 -10.41
N ILE A 108 -14.12 -0.49 -10.16
CA ILE A 108 -13.18 -0.01 -11.18
C ILE A 108 -12.06 -1.05 -11.32
N PRO A 109 -11.88 -1.67 -12.50
CA PRO A 109 -10.78 -2.58 -12.76
C PRO A 109 -9.42 -1.91 -12.55
N LYS A 110 -8.51 -2.62 -11.89
CA LYS A 110 -7.14 -2.15 -11.62
C LYS A 110 -6.17 -3.20 -12.12
N ASP A 111 -5.26 -2.82 -13.00
CA ASP A 111 -4.26 -3.74 -13.52
C ASP A 111 -2.90 -3.07 -13.73
N GLY A 112 -1.86 -3.90 -13.83
CA GLY A 112 -0.49 -3.48 -14.04
C GLY A 112 0.41 -3.67 -12.80
N PRO A 113 1.74 -3.65 -12.99
CA PRO A 113 2.67 -4.09 -11.96
C PRO A 113 3.07 -3.01 -10.95
N SER A 114 2.64 -1.76 -11.17
CA SER A 114 3.21 -0.59 -10.50
C SER A 114 2.85 -0.42 -9.01
N ALA A 115 2.04 -1.32 -8.47
CA ALA A 115 1.65 -1.37 -7.05
C ALA A 115 2.43 -2.43 -6.26
N GLY A 116 3.42 -3.09 -6.86
CA GLY A 116 4.18 -4.17 -6.22
C GLY A 116 4.82 -3.76 -4.90
N ILE A 117 5.50 -2.60 -4.86
CA ILE A 117 6.11 -2.10 -3.61
C ILE A 117 5.06 -1.64 -2.58
N THR A 118 3.90 -1.15 -3.04
CA THR A 118 2.78 -0.77 -2.17
C THR A 118 2.21 -2.00 -1.46
N MET A 119 1.94 -3.07 -2.22
CA MET A 119 1.45 -4.34 -1.67
C MET A 119 2.47 -4.97 -0.72
N ALA A 120 3.75 -4.94 -1.08
CA ALA A 120 4.80 -5.44 -0.20
C ALA A 120 4.86 -4.64 1.11
N SER A 121 4.75 -3.31 1.07
CA SER A 121 4.74 -2.47 2.28
C SER A 121 3.52 -2.78 3.16
N ALA A 122 2.32 -2.92 2.59
CA ALA A 122 1.11 -3.27 3.32
C ALA A 122 1.23 -4.66 3.98
N LEU A 123 1.77 -5.64 3.25
CA LEU A 123 2.00 -6.98 3.77
C LEU A 123 3.04 -7.00 4.90
N VAL A 124 4.21 -6.37 4.71
CA VAL A 124 5.22 -6.29 5.77
C VAL A 124 4.66 -5.58 6.99
N SER A 125 3.90 -4.49 6.79
CA SER A 125 3.22 -3.79 7.87
C SER A 125 2.28 -4.71 8.64
N ALA A 126 1.41 -5.44 7.95
CA ALA A 126 0.46 -6.35 8.57
C ALA A 126 1.15 -7.46 9.39
N PHE A 127 2.21 -8.07 8.86
CA PHE A 127 2.95 -9.14 9.54
C PHE A 127 3.84 -8.65 10.70
N SER A 128 4.44 -7.46 10.59
CA SER A 128 5.36 -6.91 11.59
C SER A 128 4.68 -6.02 12.64
N GLY A 129 3.47 -5.52 12.37
CA GLY A 129 2.75 -4.56 13.21
C GLY A 129 3.31 -3.16 13.20
N ARG A 130 4.14 -2.86 12.21
CA ARG A 130 4.73 -1.55 11.99
C ARG A 130 3.79 -0.76 11.08
N PRO A 131 3.19 0.34 11.53
CA PRO A 131 2.31 1.15 10.67
C PRO A 131 3.07 1.71 9.47
N VAL A 132 2.40 1.83 8.32
CA VAL A 132 2.95 2.57 7.17
C VAL A 132 2.57 4.04 7.32
N ARG A 133 3.52 4.94 7.04
CA ARG A 133 3.27 6.38 6.95
C ARG A 133 2.15 6.70 5.94
N ALA A 134 1.19 7.50 6.37
CA ALA A 134 0.09 7.96 5.51
C ALA A 134 0.39 9.26 4.75
N ASP A 135 1.48 9.95 5.09
CA ASP A 135 1.89 11.23 4.49
C ASP A 135 2.75 11.08 3.22
N LEU A 136 2.97 9.83 2.78
CA LEU A 136 3.70 9.49 1.56
C LEU A 136 2.89 8.57 0.65
N ALA A 137 3.25 8.55 -0.63
CA ALA A 137 2.76 7.57 -1.58
C ALA A 137 3.92 6.88 -2.30
N MET A 138 3.67 5.73 -2.91
CA MET A 138 4.74 4.98 -3.59
C MET A 138 4.25 4.34 -4.89
N THR A 139 5.16 4.15 -5.84
CA THR A 139 4.91 3.34 -7.03
C THR A 139 6.18 2.63 -7.45
N GLY A 140 6.05 1.42 -7.99
CA GLY A 140 7.18 0.59 -8.36
C GLY A 140 6.76 -0.86 -8.50
N GLU A 141 7.31 -1.52 -9.51
CA GLU A 141 7.18 -2.97 -9.64
C GLU A 141 8.21 -3.65 -8.72
N ILE A 142 7.81 -4.75 -8.08
CA ILE A 142 8.66 -5.53 -7.19
C ILE A 142 9.04 -6.86 -7.84
N THR A 143 10.32 -7.22 -7.74
CA THR A 143 10.77 -8.58 -8.06
C THR A 143 10.76 -9.48 -6.84
N LEU A 144 10.78 -10.80 -7.03
CA LEU A 144 10.92 -11.78 -5.94
C LEU A 144 12.17 -11.55 -5.07
N ARG A 145 13.21 -10.91 -5.64
CA ARG A 145 14.46 -10.58 -4.96
C ARG A 145 14.45 -9.20 -4.29
N GLY A 146 13.34 -8.48 -4.32
CA GLY A 146 13.21 -7.16 -3.70
C GLY A 146 13.71 -5.98 -4.53
N ARG A 147 14.22 -6.18 -5.75
CA ARG A 147 14.52 -5.05 -6.66
C ARG A 147 13.23 -4.29 -6.99
N VAL A 148 13.34 -2.97 -7.03
CA VAL A 148 12.29 -2.05 -7.47
C VAL A 148 12.56 -1.68 -8.93
N LEU A 149 11.59 -1.95 -9.80
CA LEU A 149 11.68 -1.73 -11.25
C LEU A 149 10.89 -0.49 -11.68
N PRO A 150 11.30 0.17 -12.78
CA PRO A 150 10.66 1.38 -13.27
C PRO A 150 9.22 1.14 -13.72
N VAL A 151 8.41 2.18 -13.60
CA VAL A 151 6.98 2.18 -13.98
C VAL A 151 6.64 3.39 -14.85
N GLY A 152 5.53 3.31 -15.58
CA GLY A 152 5.04 4.42 -16.40
C GLY A 152 4.16 5.42 -15.63
N GLY A 153 3.88 6.55 -16.29
CA GLY A 153 2.91 7.56 -15.85
C GLY A 153 3.36 8.39 -14.64
N ILE A 154 4.66 8.64 -14.48
CA ILE A 154 5.24 9.30 -13.31
C ILE A 154 4.66 10.70 -13.12
N LYS A 155 4.59 11.51 -14.18
CA LYS A 155 4.02 12.85 -14.13
C LYS A 155 2.58 12.83 -13.61
N GLU A 156 1.71 12.00 -14.18
CA GLU A 156 0.31 11.91 -13.79
C GLU A 156 0.14 11.40 -12.34
N LYS A 157 0.95 10.41 -11.94
CA LYS A 157 0.98 9.85 -10.58
C LYS A 157 1.42 10.88 -9.54
N VAL A 158 2.49 11.62 -9.81
CA VAL A 158 2.96 12.69 -8.90
C VAL A 158 1.93 13.81 -8.79
N LEU A 159 1.31 14.21 -9.90
CA LEU A 159 0.23 15.20 -9.87
C LEU A 159 -0.97 14.70 -9.07
N ALA A 160 -1.27 13.41 -9.08
CA ALA A 160 -2.30 12.81 -8.24
C ALA A 160 -1.95 12.89 -6.76
N ALA A 161 -0.72 12.50 -6.38
CA ALA A 161 -0.17 12.64 -5.03
C ALA A 161 -0.33 14.08 -4.52
N PHE A 162 0.16 15.04 -5.32
CA PHE A 162 0.10 16.46 -5.00
C PHE A 162 -1.32 16.96 -4.73
N ARG A 163 -2.27 16.61 -5.63
CA ARG A 163 -3.70 16.99 -5.52
C ARG A 163 -4.38 16.42 -4.27
N ALA A 164 -3.97 15.23 -3.83
CA ALA A 164 -4.53 14.61 -2.63
C ALA A 164 -3.91 15.12 -1.32
N GLY A 165 -2.96 16.04 -1.39
CA GLY A 165 -2.28 16.60 -0.21
C GLY A 165 -1.00 15.85 0.18
N ILE A 166 -0.61 14.80 -0.54
CA ILE A 166 0.64 14.08 -0.30
C ILE A 166 1.80 14.91 -0.82
N ARG A 167 2.89 14.96 -0.05
CA ARG A 167 4.08 15.77 -0.35
C ARG A 167 5.35 14.94 -0.50
N GLU A 168 5.29 13.64 -0.26
CA GLU A 168 6.44 12.74 -0.38
C GLU A 168 6.06 11.54 -1.25
N VAL A 169 6.89 11.23 -2.25
CA VAL A 169 6.66 10.10 -3.14
C VAL A 169 7.91 9.25 -3.25
N ILE A 170 7.75 7.94 -3.05
CA ILE A 170 8.79 6.94 -3.29
C ILE A 170 8.67 6.45 -4.74
N LEU A 171 9.76 6.57 -5.49
CA LEU A 171 9.84 6.22 -6.91
C LEU A 171 11.02 5.28 -7.19
N PRO A 172 10.95 4.43 -8.22
CA PRO A 172 12.10 3.66 -8.67
C PRO A 172 13.22 4.62 -9.12
N GLU A 173 14.48 4.32 -8.80
CA GLU A 173 15.61 5.14 -9.19
C GLU A 173 15.69 5.34 -10.71
N GLU A 174 15.37 4.31 -11.48
CA GLU A 174 15.37 4.37 -12.95
C GLU A 174 14.32 5.33 -13.53
N ASN A 175 13.38 5.82 -12.71
CA ASN A 175 12.40 6.85 -13.07
C ASN A 175 12.86 8.29 -12.74
N GLU A 176 14.10 8.51 -12.27
CA GLU A 176 14.64 9.85 -11.99
C GLU A 176 14.51 10.80 -13.18
N LYS A 177 14.80 10.31 -14.38
CA LYS A 177 14.67 11.04 -15.65
C LYS A 177 13.25 11.57 -15.90
N ASP A 178 12.23 10.87 -15.42
CA ASP A 178 10.83 11.24 -15.65
C ASP A 178 10.39 12.41 -14.75
N LEU A 179 11.22 12.79 -13.76
CA LEU A 179 10.98 13.96 -12.92
C LEU A 179 11.09 15.28 -13.70
N GLU A 180 11.82 15.30 -14.82
CA GLU A 180 11.94 16.47 -15.70
C GLU A 180 10.59 16.86 -16.34
N GLU A 181 9.65 15.92 -16.43
CA GLU A 181 8.31 16.19 -16.97
C GLU A 181 7.35 16.83 -15.96
N ILE A 182 7.75 16.91 -14.68
CA ILE A 182 6.91 17.44 -13.61
C ILE A 182 6.99 18.98 -13.65
N PRO A 183 5.84 19.70 -13.61
CA PRO A 183 5.85 21.16 -13.52
C PRO A 183 6.66 21.64 -12.31
N ALA A 184 7.52 22.65 -12.50
CA ALA A 184 8.41 23.16 -11.46
C ALA A 184 7.68 23.51 -10.15
N GLU A 185 6.50 24.14 -10.26
CA GLU A 185 5.65 24.51 -9.13
C GLU A 185 5.25 23.31 -8.25
N VAL A 186 5.14 22.11 -8.83
CA VAL A 186 4.85 20.87 -8.14
C VAL A 186 6.14 20.22 -7.65
N ALA A 187 7.18 20.17 -8.49
CA ALA A 187 8.46 19.58 -8.11
C ALA A 187 9.08 20.28 -6.89
N ASP A 188 8.99 21.60 -6.80
CA ASP A 188 9.56 22.41 -5.72
C ASP A 188 8.95 22.14 -4.33
N VAL A 189 7.72 21.63 -4.28
CA VAL A 189 6.98 21.36 -3.04
C VAL A 189 6.87 19.87 -2.71
N MET A 190 7.32 19.01 -3.62
CA MET A 190 7.31 17.56 -3.46
C MET A 190 8.69 17.06 -3.04
N ARG A 191 8.73 16.07 -2.16
CA ARG A 191 9.93 15.28 -1.84
C ARG A 191 9.89 13.99 -2.62
N PHE A 192 10.96 13.70 -3.34
CA PHE A 192 11.11 12.45 -4.09
C PHE A 192 12.17 11.57 -3.44
N THR A 193 11.80 10.33 -3.14
CA THR A 193 12.70 9.32 -2.58
C THR A 193 12.93 8.25 -3.62
N LEU A 194 14.12 8.24 -4.22
CA LEU A 194 14.51 7.30 -5.27
C LEU A 194 15.05 6.01 -4.65
N VAL A 195 14.52 4.86 -5.08
CA VAL A 195 14.86 3.55 -4.51
C VAL A 195 15.23 2.52 -5.57
N LYS A 196 16.15 1.62 -5.24
CA LYS A 196 16.51 0.45 -6.05
C LYS A 196 16.00 -0.86 -5.45
N HIS A 197 15.74 -0.86 -4.14
CA HIS A 197 15.41 -2.07 -3.39
C HIS A 197 14.30 -1.82 -2.37
N MET A 198 13.52 -2.86 -2.11
CA MET A 198 12.40 -2.84 -1.18
C MET A 198 12.83 -2.51 0.27
N ASP A 199 14.06 -2.82 0.64
CA ASP A 199 14.63 -2.39 1.94
C ASP A 199 14.55 -0.88 2.14
N GLN A 200 14.90 -0.11 1.11
CA GLN A 200 14.87 1.35 1.16
C GLN A 200 13.43 1.87 1.23
N VAL A 201 12.49 1.18 0.57
CA VAL A 201 11.06 1.50 0.67
C VAL A 201 10.59 1.33 2.11
N LEU A 202 10.89 0.17 2.72
CA LEU A 202 10.43 -0.16 4.08
C LEU A 202 11.08 0.73 5.14
N GLU A 203 12.35 1.10 4.97
CA GLU A 203 13.05 2.03 5.86
C GLU A 203 12.39 3.41 5.90
N VAL A 204 11.95 3.91 4.74
CA VAL A 204 11.31 5.22 4.62
C VAL A 204 9.84 5.18 5.04
N ALA A 205 9.16 4.06 4.76
CA ALA A 205 7.71 3.96 4.86
C ALA A 205 7.18 3.43 6.19
N LEU A 206 7.92 2.53 6.87
CA LEU A 206 7.44 1.90 8.09
C LEU A 206 7.87 2.66 9.34
N LEU A 207 6.91 2.95 10.21
CA LEU A 207 7.15 3.44 11.56
C LEU A 207 7.64 2.31 12.48
N GLU A 208 8.07 2.69 13.68
CA GLU A 208 8.33 1.73 14.75
C GLU A 208 7.03 1.03 15.17
N ALA A 209 7.14 -0.20 15.64
CA ALA A 209 5.98 -0.97 16.08
C ALA A 209 5.33 -0.33 17.32
N GLY A 210 4.02 -0.04 17.25
CA GLY A 210 3.25 0.52 18.36
C GLY A 210 2.73 -0.51 19.37
N ALA A 211 2.64 -1.78 18.96
CA ALA A 211 2.36 -3.00 19.74
C ALA A 211 2.40 -4.18 18.76
N PRO A 212 2.83 -5.40 19.16
CA PRO A 212 2.93 -6.52 18.23
C PRO A 212 1.54 -6.96 17.70
N PRO A 213 1.39 -7.31 16.41
CA PRO A 213 0.20 -7.99 15.92
C PRO A 213 0.08 -9.36 16.56
N LEU A 214 -1.15 -9.90 16.55
CA LEU A 214 -1.54 -11.20 17.08
C LEU A 214 -0.41 -12.23 17.04
N ALA A 215 0.19 -12.50 18.20
CA ALA A 215 1.09 -13.63 18.36
C ALA A 215 0.34 -14.93 18.01
N PRO A 216 1.01 -15.93 17.41
CA PRO A 216 0.44 -17.26 17.31
C PRO A 216 0.03 -17.70 18.73
N ALA A 217 -1.23 -18.08 18.89
CA ALA A 217 -1.63 -18.71 20.15
C ALA A 217 -0.85 -20.01 20.21
N ALA A 218 -0.03 -20.17 21.25
CA ALA A 218 0.50 -21.47 21.62
C ALA A 218 -0.64 -22.48 21.49
N ALA A 219 -0.41 -23.56 20.75
CA ALA A 219 -1.31 -24.70 20.76
C ALA A 219 -1.56 -25.02 22.23
N GLU A 220 -2.79 -24.82 22.70
CA GLU A 220 -3.18 -25.29 24.02
C GLU A 220 -2.99 -26.80 23.96
N ASP A 221 -1.98 -27.26 24.69
CA ASP A 221 -1.72 -28.68 24.90
C ASP A 221 -2.92 -29.28 25.63
N GLU A 222 -3.89 -29.79 24.87
CA GLU A 222 -5.03 -30.55 25.38
C GLU A 222 -4.61 -31.86 26.09
N GLY A 223 -3.30 -32.17 26.15
CA GLY A 223 -2.76 -33.34 26.85
C GLY A 223 -2.66 -33.25 28.38
N ALA A 224 -2.78 -32.06 28.99
CA ALA A 224 -2.47 -31.91 30.43
C ALA A 224 -3.67 -31.99 31.41
N ARG A 225 -4.93 -32.08 30.94
CA ARG A 225 -6.11 -32.07 31.83
C ARG A 225 -6.70 -33.44 32.22
N GLN A 226 -6.04 -34.56 31.90
CA GLN A 226 -6.52 -35.90 32.28
C GLN A 226 -5.64 -36.67 33.28
N ARG A 227 -4.75 -36.00 34.02
CA ARG A 227 -3.96 -36.65 35.09
C ARG A 227 -4.05 -35.92 36.43
N SER A 228 -5.25 -35.78 36.97
CA SER A 228 -5.41 -35.54 38.42
C SER A 228 -6.84 -35.84 38.89
N MET A 229 -7.16 -37.12 39.06
CA MET A 229 -8.19 -37.55 40.01
C MET A 229 -7.61 -38.75 40.78
N PRO A 230 -7.24 -38.59 42.06
CA PRO A 230 -6.96 -39.74 42.90
C PRO A 230 -8.27 -40.41 43.34
N HIS A 231 -8.19 -41.73 43.50
CA HIS A 231 -9.23 -42.65 43.97
C HIS A 231 -9.85 -42.28 45.32
#